data_AF-A0A511W0E8-F1
#
_entry.id   AF-A0A511W0E8-F1
#
_cell.length_a   1.000
_cell.length_b   1.000
_cell.length_c   1.000
_cell.angle_alpha   90.00
_cell.angle_beta   90.00
_cell.angle_gamma   90.00
#
_symmetry.space_group_name_H-M   'P 1'
#
loop_
_entity.id
_entity.type
_entity.pdbx_description
1 polymer ?
#
loop_
_entity_poly.entity_id
_entity_poly.type
_entity_poly.pdbx_seq_one_letter_code
_entity_poly.pdbx_strand_id
1 'polypeptide(L)'
;MKMLRALLIAVIFISLTACFGGEEEVPPADEAEEEKEVEIEYEEIEEEEENHEDTSTESQEDVVNLDDIDPIPETIEELASQMPGPFANEGYVRDIIDEVADKMEVLGPMSDNPSEDEYELYLRHLYWLFAEDYENPRDVIRKWEFAISGTPESPDDRFQFKENYNVEILLDASGSMGAYVGNRTQMDIAKEAIQSFMAEVPEAANVSLRVYGHEGSSSASDKELSCAGIEQVYGFASYDESDFQEALNQFEPRGWTPLADALEQSREALSEYDASNHTNLIYVVSDGIETCDGDPVKVAQSLAESNAQPIINIIGFHTDAEAQRQLEEMAEVTDGIFATARDEDELKREFERAEEVLKAWEDWKRDAMREVDRQVVFNQSDINSTRINWNSRNLSMSVSLQRAIDLLWIEYDYFTNEQRNELSDRKNEVVDAFEELTEDVDKKMNELSDQTIEEARQSIDETFERETND
;
A
#
# COMPACT_ATOMS: atom_id res chain seq x y z
N MET A 1 -17.77 -58.49 -8.83
CA MET A 1 -18.74 -58.75 -9.92
C MET A 1 -20.02 -57.99 -9.57
N LYS A 2 -20.26 -56.90 -10.31
CA LYS A 2 -21.57 -56.30 -10.64
C LYS A 2 -22.59 -56.04 -9.52
N MET A 3 -22.75 -54.75 -9.22
CA MET A 3 -24.04 -54.08 -9.01
C MET A 3 -25.15 -54.65 -9.92
N LEU A 4 -26.39 -54.72 -9.44
CA LEU A 4 -27.54 -53.94 -9.96
C LEU A 4 -28.89 -54.32 -9.30
N ARG A 5 -29.74 -53.30 -9.09
CA ARG A 5 -31.23 -53.27 -8.97
C ARG A 5 -31.84 -53.47 -7.57
N ALA A 6 -32.90 -52.79 -7.14
CA ALA A 6 -33.62 -51.56 -7.50
C ALA A 6 -34.81 -51.45 -6.51
N LEU A 7 -35.09 -50.24 -6.02
CA LEU A 7 -36.41 -49.59 -5.79
C LEU A 7 -37.63 -50.39 -5.26
N LEU A 8 -38.17 -49.97 -4.10
CA LEU A 8 -39.61 -49.92 -3.73
C LEU A 8 -39.78 -49.19 -2.37
N ILE A 9 -40.09 -47.88 -2.35
CA ILE A 9 -41.40 -47.26 -2.01
C ILE A 9 -41.93 -47.64 -0.62
N ALA A 10 -41.98 -46.68 0.32
CA ALA A 10 -43.21 -46.24 1.01
C ALA A 10 -42.93 -45.26 2.18
N VAL A 11 -43.40 -44.02 2.00
CA VAL A 11 -44.28 -43.26 2.92
C VAL A 11 -43.95 -43.22 4.42
N ILE A 12 -43.66 -42.03 4.95
CA ILE A 12 -44.44 -41.36 6.02
C ILE A 12 -44.02 -39.87 6.06
N PHE A 13 -44.93 -39.03 5.60
CA PHE A 13 -45.05 -37.60 5.87
C PHE A 13 -46.36 -37.46 6.68
N ILE A 14 -46.36 -36.65 7.75
CA ILE A 14 -47.49 -36.05 8.54
C ILE A 14 -46.88 -35.73 9.92
N SER A 15 -46.36 -34.52 10.16
CA SER A 15 -47.04 -33.29 10.61
C SER A 15 -47.69 -33.41 11.99
N LEU A 16 -47.26 -32.57 12.95
CA LEU A 16 -48.14 -31.63 13.67
C LEU A 16 -47.35 -30.74 14.64
N THR A 17 -47.56 -29.45 14.43
CA THR A 17 -47.24 -28.29 15.24
C THR A 17 -48.10 -28.18 16.51
N ALA A 18 -47.57 -27.41 17.47
CA ALA A 18 -48.24 -26.53 18.46
C ALA A 18 -48.18 -26.93 19.95
N CYS A 19 -47.49 -26.07 20.73
CA CYS A 19 -47.90 -25.41 22.00
C CYS A 19 -46.67 -24.60 22.50
N PHE A 20 -46.57 -23.29 22.31
CA PHE A 20 -47.15 -22.17 23.08
C PHE A 20 -46.56 -22.00 24.49
N GLY A 21 -45.88 -20.86 24.74
CA GLY A 21 -45.72 -20.23 26.06
C GLY A 21 -44.29 -20.04 26.57
N GLY A 22 -43.82 -18.79 26.67
CA GLY A 22 -42.64 -18.40 27.44
C GLY A 22 -42.00 -17.08 26.99
N GLU A 23 -42.54 -15.95 27.46
CA GLU A 23 -41.85 -14.66 27.49
C GLU A 23 -40.76 -14.69 28.58
N GLU A 24 -39.56 -14.17 28.28
CA GLU A 24 -38.60 -13.76 29.28
C GLU A 24 -38.09 -12.34 28.97
N GLU A 25 -38.26 -11.48 29.96
CA GLU A 25 -37.98 -10.04 29.99
C GLU A 25 -36.48 -9.74 30.14
N VAL A 26 -36.01 -8.65 29.52
CA VAL A 26 -34.71 -8.03 29.81
C VAL A 26 -34.95 -6.69 30.53
N PRO A 27 -34.44 -6.48 31.76
CA PRO A 27 -34.50 -5.18 32.44
C PRO A 27 -33.17 -4.38 32.31
N PRO A 28 -33.16 -3.08 32.68
CA PRO A 28 -32.49 -2.02 31.93
C PRO A 28 -31.23 -1.45 32.61
N ALA A 29 -30.52 -0.57 31.89
CA ALA A 29 -29.64 0.44 32.48
C ALA A 29 -29.77 1.76 31.70
N ASP A 30 -30.34 2.77 32.36
CA ASP A 30 -30.17 4.19 32.06
C ASP A 30 -28.76 4.61 32.53
N GLU A 31 -28.06 5.42 31.74
CA GLU A 31 -27.54 6.74 32.15
C GLU A 31 -27.04 7.50 30.91
N ALA A 32 -27.47 8.75 30.79
CA ALA A 32 -27.28 9.64 29.66
C ALA A 32 -26.03 10.51 29.83
N GLU A 33 -25.28 10.76 28.74
CA GLU A 33 -24.47 11.97 28.59
C GLU A 33 -24.56 12.51 27.15
N GLU A 34 -25.09 13.73 27.08
CA GLU A 34 -25.16 14.77 26.04
C GLU A 34 -24.44 14.57 24.69
N GLU A 35 -25.22 14.48 23.60
CA GLU A 35 -24.77 14.91 22.27
C GLU A 35 -25.08 16.41 22.10
N LYS A 36 -24.03 17.21 21.90
CA LYS A 36 -24.17 18.60 21.44
C LYS A 36 -24.50 18.62 19.95
N GLU A 37 -25.71 19.04 19.61
CA GLU A 37 -26.02 19.57 18.28
C GLU A 37 -25.16 20.82 18.03
N VAL A 38 -24.33 20.79 16.98
CA VAL A 38 -23.71 21.99 16.41
C VAL A 38 -24.63 22.46 15.29
N GLU A 39 -25.43 23.46 15.62
CA GLU A 39 -26.26 24.23 14.70
C GLU A 39 -25.33 25.06 13.80
N ILE A 40 -25.27 24.74 12.50
CA ILE A 40 -24.56 25.57 11.51
C ILE A 40 -25.58 26.54 10.93
N GLU A 41 -25.46 27.78 11.38
CA GLU A 41 -26.17 28.96 10.90
C GLU A 41 -25.69 29.29 9.48
N TYR A 42 -26.57 29.20 8.49
CA TYR A 42 -26.30 29.70 7.14
C TYR A 42 -26.59 31.21 7.11
N GLU A 43 -25.56 32.00 6.86
CA GLU A 43 -25.65 33.45 6.62
C GLU A 43 -26.35 33.67 5.26
N GLU A 44 -27.52 34.32 5.29
CA GLU A 44 -28.22 34.85 4.12
C GLU A 44 -27.32 35.83 3.37
N ILE A 45 -27.03 35.56 2.10
CA ILE A 45 -26.49 36.55 1.17
C ILE A 45 -27.68 37.11 0.38
N GLU A 46 -27.97 38.38 0.63
CA GLU A 46 -29.00 39.19 0.00
C GLU A 46 -28.81 39.23 -1.53
N GLU A 47 -29.84 38.80 -2.28
CA GLU A 47 -29.96 39.08 -3.71
C GLU A 47 -30.39 40.56 -3.91
N GLU A 48 -29.58 41.33 -4.63
CA GLU A 48 -29.95 42.68 -5.08
C GLU A 48 -31.06 42.59 -6.15
N GLU A 49 -32.26 43.08 -5.80
CA GLU A 49 -33.35 43.35 -6.73
C GLU A 49 -32.94 44.46 -7.73
N GLU A 50 -32.65 44.11 -8.98
CA GLU A 50 -32.83 45.04 -10.11
C GLU A 50 -34.13 44.75 -10.85
N ASN A 51 -35.07 45.64 -10.57
CA ASN A 51 -36.38 45.87 -11.14
C ASN A 51 -36.35 45.95 -12.67
N HIS A 52 -37.08 45.07 -13.38
CA HIS A 52 -37.49 45.36 -14.75
C HIS A 52 -38.98 45.05 -14.96
N GLU A 53 -39.66 46.11 -15.41
CA GLU A 53 -41.10 46.28 -15.53
C GLU A 53 -41.83 45.18 -16.29
N ASP A 54 -42.97 44.78 -15.71
CA ASP A 54 -44.10 44.14 -16.35
C ASP A 54 -44.47 44.89 -17.64
N THR A 55 -44.22 44.25 -18.79
CA THR A 55 -44.86 44.62 -20.05
C THR A 55 -45.34 43.34 -20.73
N SER A 56 -46.60 43.00 -20.46
CA SER A 56 -47.42 42.15 -21.33
C SER A 56 -47.25 42.53 -22.80
N THR A 57 -46.70 41.63 -23.62
CA THR A 57 -46.84 41.67 -25.08
C THR A 57 -47.01 40.25 -25.62
N GLU A 58 -47.97 40.13 -26.53
CA GLU A 58 -48.45 38.93 -27.22
C GLU A 58 -47.37 38.06 -27.89
N SER A 59 -47.57 36.74 -27.77
CA SER A 59 -47.25 35.66 -28.72
C SER A 59 -46.24 35.97 -29.85
N GLN A 60 -45.02 35.47 -29.68
CA GLN A 60 -44.20 34.95 -30.77
C GLN A 60 -44.05 33.45 -30.54
N GLU A 61 -44.30 32.64 -31.57
CA GLU A 61 -43.95 31.22 -31.58
C GLU A 61 -42.44 31.11 -31.36
N ASP A 62 -42.02 30.68 -30.16
CA ASP A 62 -40.64 30.31 -29.90
C ASP A 62 -40.35 29.03 -30.68
N VAL A 63 -39.86 29.18 -31.92
CA VAL A 63 -39.39 28.06 -32.73
C VAL A 63 -38.10 27.57 -32.09
N VAL A 64 -38.15 26.41 -31.44
CA VAL A 64 -36.97 25.73 -30.90
C VAL A 64 -36.08 25.31 -32.06
N ASN A 65 -34.84 25.78 -32.09
CA ASN A 65 -33.87 25.40 -33.11
C ASN A 65 -32.97 24.28 -32.61
N LEU A 66 -32.37 23.56 -33.54
CA LEU A 66 -31.44 22.47 -33.23
C LEU A 66 -30.25 22.94 -32.37
N ASP A 67 -29.81 24.17 -32.57
CA ASP A 67 -28.70 24.79 -31.81
C ASP A 67 -29.08 25.10 -30.35
N ASP A 68 -30.38 25.10 -30.01
CA ASP A 68 -30.88 25.37 -28.66
C ASP A 68 -30.96 24.10 -27.80
N ILE A 69 -30.75 22.91 -28.38
CA ILE A 69 -30.78 21.62 -27.69
C ILE A 69 -29.38 21.00 -27.73
N ASP A 70 -28.89 20.61 -26.55
CA ASP A 70 -27.59 19.96 -26.41
C ASP A 70 -27.49 18.71 -27.33
N PRO A 71 -26.34 18.49 -27.97
CA PRO A 71 -26.12 17.30 -28.77
C PRO A 71 -26.16 16.04 -27.91
N ILE A 72 -26.55 14.92 -28.52
CA ILE A 72 -26.45 13.60 -27.88
C ILE A 72 -24.95 13.31 -27.65
N PRO A 73 -24.55 12.88 -26.45
CA PRO A 73 -23.15 12.58 -26.15
C PRO A 73 -22.53 11.59 -27.12
N GLU A 74 -21.30 11.86 -27.56
CA GLU A 74 -20.54 10.96 -28.42
C GLU A 74 -19.34 10.34 -27.70
N THR A 75 -19.06 10.79 -26.47
CA THR A 75 -17.91 10.36 -25.69
C THR A 75 -18.30 9.90 -24.30
N ILE A 76 -17.45 9.07 -23.69
CA ILE A 76 -17.58 8.62 -22.29
C ILE A 76 -17.70 9.83 -21.34
N GLU A 77 -16.92 10.88 -21.58
CA GLU A 77 -16.86 12.04 -20.68
C GLU A 77 -18.13 12.89 -20.78
N GLU A 78 -18.68 13.08 -21.97
CA GLU A 78 -19.96 13.76 -22.17
C GLU A 78 -21.10 12.92 -21.55
N LEU A 79 -21.14 11.61 -21.83
CA LEU A 79 -22.19 10.72 -21.33
C LEU A 79 -22.16 10.61 -19.80
N ALA A 80 -20.97 10.54 -19.19
CA ALA A 80 -20.80 10.52 -17.74
C ALA A 80 -21.04 11.87 -17.06
N SER A 81 -21.04 12.97 -17.81
CA SER A 81 -21.26 14.33 -17.28
C SER A 81 -22.66 14.86 -17.55
N GLN A 82 -23.47 14.12 -18.31
CA GLN A 82 -24.81 14.55 -18.64
C GLN A 82 -25.72 14.61 -17.42
N MET A 83 -26.69 15.52 -17.46
CA MET A 83 -27.73 15.59 -16.45
C MET A 83 -28.92 14.73 -16.85
N PRO A 84 -29.63 14.13 -15.88
CA PRO A 84 -30.85 13.39 -16.18
C PRO A 84 -31.92 14.32 -16.76
N GLY A 85 -32.68 13.78 -17.72
CA GLY A 85 -33.83 14.42 -18.32
C GLY A 85 -35.03 14.54 -17.37
N PRO A 86 -36.03 15.38 -17.71
CA PRO A 86 -37.26 15.54 -16.92
C PRO A 86 -38.01 14.24 -16.60
N PHE A 87 -37.87 13.21 -17.44
CA PHE A 87 -38.50 11.90 -17.28
C PHE A 87 -37.49 10.75 -17.14
N ALA A 88 -36.27 11.05 -16.71
CA ALA A 88 -35.27 10.04 -16.39
C ALA A 88 -35.78 9.11 -15.26
N ASN A 89 -35.50 7.81 -15.34
CA ASN A 89 -35.95 6.81 -14.36
C ASN A 89 -37.47 6.71 -14.14
N GLU A 90 -38.30 7.38 -14.95
CA GLU A 90 -39.75 7.29 -14.81
C GLU A 90 -40.25 5.91 -15.24
N GLY A 91 -41.29 5.41 -14.56
CA GLY A 91 -41.74 4.03 -14.65
C GLY A 91 -42.24 3.62 -16.04
N TYR A 92 -43.56 3.58 -16.23
CA TYR A 92 -44.13 3.22 -17.54
C TYR A 92 -44.45 4.51 -18.30
N VAL A 93 -43.78 4.76 -19.44
CA VAL A 93 -44.04 5.96 -20.29
C VAL A 93 -45.53 6.15 -20.63
N ARG A 94 -46.32 5.07 -20.68
CA ARG A 94 -47.78 5.17 -20.87
C ARG A 94 -48.46 6.00 -19.78
N ASP A 95 -47.96 5.96 -18.56
CA ASP A 95 -48.57 6.64 -17.41
C ASP A 95 -48.26 8.15 -17.41
N ILE A 96 -47.20 8.57 -18.10
CA ILE A 96 -46.74 9.97 -18.20
C ILE A 96 -46.83 10.53 -19.63
N ILE A 97 -47.48 9.82 -20.56
CA ILE A 97 -47.47 10.20 -21.98
C ILE A 97 -48.08 11.58 -22.23
N ASP A 98 -49.08 11.97 -21.45
CA ASP A 98 -49.70 13.29 -21.55
C ASP A 98 -48.68 14.39 -21.20
N GLU A 99 -47.86 14.18 -20.16
CA GLU A 99 -46.78 15.10 -19.77
C GLU A 99 -45.65 15.13 -20.81
N VAL A 100 -45.35 14.00 -21.42
CA VAL A 100 -44.40 13.91 -22.54
C VAL A 100 -44.93 14.70 -23.74
N ALA A 101 -46.21 14.54 -24.09
CA ALA A 101 -46.84 15.27 -25.18
C ALA A 101 -46.86 16.78 -24.92
N ASP A 102 -47.13 17.22 -23.68
CA ASP A 102 -47.04 18.61 -23.26
C ASP A 102 -45.63 19.19 -23.50
N LYS A 103 -44.58 18.41 -23.22
CA LYS A 103 -43.19 18.81 -23.50
C LYS A 103 -42.82 18.80 -24.98
N MET A 104 -43.57 18.08 -25.80
CA MET A 104 -43.40 18.03 -27.26
C MET A 104 -44.18 19.14 -27.98
N GLU A 105 -45.14 19.81 -27.33
CA GLU A 105 -45.98 20.85 -27.95
C GLU A 105 -45.18 21.98 -28.60
N VAL A 106 -44.02 22.31 -28.02
CA VAL A 106 -43.12 23.35 -28.54
C VAL A 106 -42.58 23.04 -29.94
N LEU A 107 -42.48 21.76 -30.30
CA LEU A 107 -42.09 21.31 -31.64
C LEU A 107 -43.30 21.10 -32.56
N GLY A 108 -44.46 20.75 -31.98
CA GLY A 108 -45.65 20.35 -32.73
C GLY A 108 -45.48 19.02 -33.49
N PRO A 109 -46.45 18.61 -34.31
CA PRO A 109 -46.33 17.43 -35.18
C PRO A 109 -45.26 17.63 -36.27
N MET A 110 -44.53 16.57 -36.59
CA MET A 110 -43.46 16.59 -37.59
C MET A 110 -44.00 16.92 -38.98
N SER A 111 -43.25 17.69 -39.77
CA SER A 111 -43.64 18.12 -41.11
C SER A 111 -43.79 16.94 -42.06
N ASP A 112 -44.64 17.02 -43.09
CA ASP A 112 -44.90 15.91 -44.04
C ASP A 112 -43.64 15.43 -44.81
N ASN A 113 -42.64 16.31 -44.96
CA ASN A 113 -41.39 16.00 -45.67
C ASN A 113 -40.21 16.58 -44.87
N PRO A 114 -39.86 15.94 -43.74
CA PRO A 114 -38.92 16.48 -42.78
C PRO A 114 -37.49 16.44 -43.33
N SER A 115 -36.69 17.44 -42.96
CA SER A 115 -35.24 17.46 -43.24
C SER A 115 -34.48 16.59 -42.24
N GLU A 116 -33.22 16.28 -42.56
CA GLU A 116 -32.28 15.65 -41.62
C GLU A 116 -32.21 16.39 -40.27
N ASP A 117 -32.10 17.72 -40.32
CA ASP A 117 -32.07 18.57 -39.12
C ASP A 117 -33.39 18.52 -38.33
N GLU A 118 -34.51 18.23 -38.98
CA GLU A 118 -35.81 18.09 -38.29
C GLU A 118 -35.85 16.74 -37.57
N TYR A 119 -35.43 15.65 -38.21
CA TYR A 119 -35.29 14.36 -37.51
C TYR A 119 -34.34 14.44 -36.32
N GLU A 120 -33.21 15.12 -36.49
CA GLU A 120 -32.24 15.33 -35.42
C GLU A 120 -32.84 16.16 -34.28
N LEU A 121 -33.57 17.24 -34.59
CA LEU A 121 -34.24 18.07 -33.58
C LEU A 121 -35.20 17.25 -32.72
N TYR A 122 -36.07 16.44 -33.36
CA TYR A 122 -37.00 15.57 -32.63
C TYR A 122 -36.26 14.50 -31.83
N LEU A 123 -35.22 13.89 -32.39
CA LEU A 123 -34.44 12.87 -31.70
C LEU A 123 -33.73 13.44 -30.48
N ARG A 124 -33.08 14.61 -30.58
CA ARG A 124 -32.41 15.27 -29.45
C ARG A 124 -33.39 15.70 -28.37
N HIS A 125 -34.53 16.25 -28.75
CA HIS A 125 -35.55 16.65 -27.76
C HIS A 125 -36.11 15.44 -27.03
N LEU A 126 -36.47 14.38 -27.76
CA LEU A 126 -36.92 13.12 -27.15
C LEU A 126 -35.82 12.51 -26.28
N TYR A 127 -34.57 12.47 -26.77
CA TYR A 127 -33.42 12.00 -26.00
C TYR A 127 -33.28 12.77 -24.69
N TRP A 128 -33.27 14.10 -24.74
CA TRP A 128 -33.16 14.96 -23.57
C TRP A 128 -34.26 14.69 -22.54
N LEU A 129 -35.49 14.41 -22.98
CA LEU A 129 -36.60 14.08 -22.09
C LEU A 129 -36.33 12.84 -21.24
N PHE A 130 -35.63 11.84 -21.78
CA PHE A 130 -35.38 10.54 -21.15
C PHE A 130 -33.90 10.28 -20.86
N ALA A 131 -33.03 11.29 -20.96
CA ALA A 131 -31.60 11.15 -20.71
C ALA A 131 -31.38 10.62 -19.28
N GLU A 132 -30.62 9.55 -19.12
CA GLU A 132 -30.37 8.93 -17.81
C GLU A 132 -29.11 9.51 -17.16
N ASP A 133 -28.96 9.39 -15.84
CA ASP A 133 -27.70 9.69 -15.17
C ASP A 133 -26.75 8.48 -15.18
N TYR A 134 -25.49 8.72 -15.54
CA TYR A 134 -24.45 7.67 -15.61
C TYR A 134 -23.43 7.87 -14.49
N GLU A 135 -23.05 6.77 -13.83
CA GLU A 135 -21.93 6.78 -12.88
C GLU A 135 -20.63 7.15 -13.61
N ASN A 136 -19.86 8.10 -13.06
CA ASN A 136 -18.60 8.52 -13.65
C ASN A 136 -17.48 7.50 -13.37
N PRO A 137 -16.91 6.84 -14.41
CA PRO A 137 -15.85 5.85 -14.21
C PRO A 137 -14.59 6.41 -13.54
N ARG A 138 -14.31 7.72 -13.71
CA ARG A 138 -13.15 8.37 -13.07
C ARG A 138 -13.26 8.43 -11.56
N ASP A 139 -14.48 8.47 -11.02
CA ASP A 139 -14.70 8.46 -9.57
C ASP A 139 -14.45 7.08 -8.98
N VAL A 140 -14.78 6.02 -9.72
CA VAL A 140 -14.46 4.64 -9.38
C VAL A 140 -12.94 4.43 -9.38
N ILE A 141 -12.26 4.87 -10.45
CA ILE A 141 -10.80 4.75 -10.57
C ILE A 141 -10.07 5.48 -9.43
N ARG A 142 -10.50 6.71 -9.09
CA ARG A 142 -9.94 7.46 -7.95
C ARG A 142 -10.07 6.73 -6.62
N LYS A 143 -11.15 5.97 -6.41
CA LYS A 143 -11.31 5.15 -5.20
C LYS A 143 -10.24 4.06 -5.13
N TRP A 144 -9.88 3.46 -6.26
CA TRP A 144 -8.83 2.43 -6.32
C TRP A 144 -7.45 3.00 -6.03
N GLU A 145 -7.13 4.16 -6.62
CA GLU A 145 -5.88 4.89 -6.34
C GLU A 145 -5.75 5.19 -4.83
N PHE A 146 -6.84 5.65 -4.20
CA PHE A 146 -6.86 5.91 -2.76
C PHE A 146 -6.69 4.63 -1.92
N ALA A 147 -7.43 3.57 -2.26
CA ALA A 147 -7.39 2.29 -1.53
C ALA A 147 -5.98 1.67 -1.55
N ILE A 148 -5.25 1.84 -2.65
CA ILE A 148 -3.88 1.34 -2.81
C ILE A 148 -2.86 2.26 -2.13
N SER A 149 -3.10 3.58 -2.11
CA SER A 149 -2.22 4.56 -1.44
C SER A 149 -2.28 4.53 0.10
N GLY A 150 -3.28 3.86 0.68
CA GLY A 150 -3.57 3.85 2.11
C GLY A 150 -2.94 2.71 2.90
N THR A 151 -1.65 2.40 2.69
CA THR A 151 -0.92 1.45 3.55
C THR A 151 -0.83 1.96 5.00
N PRO A 152 -0.83 1.06 6.00
CA PRO A 152 -1.33 1.32 7.36
C PRO A 152 -0.42 2.20 8.21
N GLU A 153 -1.02 2.97 9.14
CA GLU A 153 -0.33 3.46 10.34
C GLU A 153 0.38 2.29 11.04
N SER A 154 1.71 2.28 11.03
CA SER A 154 2.50 1.30 11.76
C SER A 154 2.54 1.68 13.25
N PRO A 155 2.27 0.74 14.16
CA PRO A 155 2.41 0.97 15.58
C PRO A 155 3.90 1.01 15.95
N ASP A 156 4.38 2.21 16.30
CA ASP A 156 5.67 2.52 16.97
C ASP A 156 6.84 2.95 16.05
N ASP A 157 7.07 4.26 15.95
CA ASP A 157 8.16 4.94 15.23
C ASP A 157 9.59 4.55 15.70
N ARG A 158 9.71 3.75 16.76
CA ARG A 158 11.00 3.40 17.39
C ARG A 158 11.69 2.18 16.77
N PHE A 159 11.08 1.56 15.77
CA PHE A 159 11.60 0.37 15.07
C PHE A 159 11.67 0.56 13.55
N GLN A 160 11.87 1.80 13.08
CA GLN A 160 12.31 2.02 11.70
C GLN A 160 13.79 1.60 11.58
N PHE A 161 14.00 0.32 11.28
CA PHE A 161 15.31 -0.23 10.96
C PHE A 161 15.63 0.06 9.50
N LYS A 162 16.83 0.58 9.22
CA LYS A 162 17.23 1.03 7.89
C LYS A 162 17.86 -0.08 7.07
N GLU A 163 17.85 0.19 5.78
CA GLU A 163 17.76 -0.65 4.60
C GLU A 163 19.02 -1.47 4.24
N ASN A 164 20.21 -1.04 4.71
CA ASN A 164 21.46 -1.69 4.34
C ASN A 164 22.27 -2.16 5.56
N TYR A 165 22.40 -3.47 5.78
CA TYR A 165 23.07 -4.01 6.98
C TYR A 165 24.55 -4.26 6.74
N ASN A 166 25.39 -3.41 7.32
CA ASN A 166 26.82 -3.67 7.41
C ASN A 166 27.16 -4.14 8.81
N VAL A 167 27.74 -5.33 8.91
CA VAL A 167 28.18 -5.93 10.17
C VAL A 167 29.70 -6.01 10.14
N GLU A 168 30.37 -5.22 10.98
CA GLU A 168 31.81 -5.35 11.19
C GLU A 168 32.12 -5.99 12.54
N ILE A 169 32.88 -7.08 12.52
CA ILE A 169 33.39 -7.72 13.74
C ILE A 169 34.80 -7.22 14.02
N LEU A 170 35.02 -6.70 15.22
CA LEU A 170 36.32 -6.28 15.74
C LEU A 170 36.79 -7.30 16.77
N LEU A 171 37.67 -8.20 16.35
CA LEU A 171 38.23 -9.24 17.20
C LEU A 171 39.54 -8.80 17.85
N ASP A 172 39.56 -8.77 19.18
CA ASP A 172 40.78 -8.64 19.98
C ASP A 172 41.61 -9.92 19.87
N ALA A 173 42.85 -9.78 19.40
CA ALA A 173 43.86 -10.85 19.37
C ALA A 173 45.09 -10.51 20.22
N SER A 174 44.93 -9.62 21.20
CA SER A 174 45.96 -9.33 22.20
C SER A 174 46.27 -10.55 23.07
N GLY A 175 47.37 -10.49 23.81
CA GLY A 175 47.86 -11.62 24.60
C GLY A 175 46.90 -12.07 25.72
N SER A 176 46.05 -11.18 26.24
CA SER A 176 45.07 -11.50 27.28
C SER A 176 44.02 -12.51 26.82
N MET A 177 43.67 -12.49 25.53
CA MET A 177 42.74 -13.45 24.91
C MET A 177 43.25 -14.90 24.95
N GLY A 178 44.54 -15.11 25.25
CA GLY A 178 45.13 -16.43 25.49
C GLY A 178 44.86 -16.99 26.88
N ALA A 179 44.22 -16.24 27.79
CA ALA A 179 43.88 -16.74 29.11
C ALA A 179 42.84 -17.87 29.04
N TYR A 180 42.93 -18.80 29.98
CA TYR A 180 42.03 -19.96 30.03
C TYR A 180 40.74 -19.65 30.79
N VAL A 181 39.62 -20.03 30.19
CA VAL A 181 38.30 -20.13 30.83
C VAL A 181 37.87 -21.59 30.80
N GLY A 182 38.00 -22.25 31.94
CA GLY A 182 37.79 -23.70 32.04
C GLY A 182 38.89 -24.47 31.30
N ASN A 183 38.54 -25.13 30.20
CA ASN A 183 39.46 -25.93 29.36
C ASN A 183 39.77 -25.30 27.99
N ARG A 184 39.20 -24.13 27.69
CA ARG A 184 39.38 -23.40 26.42
C ARG A 184 40.02 -22.04 26.69
N THR A 185 40.67 -21.44 25.70
CA THR A 185 41.13 -20.05 25.79
C THR A 185 39.98 -19.08 25.54
N GLN A 186 40.11 -17.81 25.94
CA GLN A 186 39.11 -16.79 25.62
C GLN A 186 38.95 -16.63 24.10
N MET A 187 40.07 -16.69 23.36
CA MET A 187 40.08 -16.70 21.89
C MET A 187 39.28 -17.86 21.29
N ASP A 188 39.40 -19.08 21.82
CA ASP A 188 38.62 -20.22 21.32
C ASP A 188 37.11 -19.96 21.47
N ILE A 189 36.69 -19.41 22.61
CA ILE A 189 35.28 -19.10 22.88
C ILE A 189 34.82 -17.94 22.00
N ALA A 190 35.65 -16.92 21.81
CA ALA A 190 35.36 -15.78 20.94
C ALA A 190 35.16 -16.22 19.48
N LYS A 191 36.05 -17.07 18.95
CA LYS A 191 35.92 -17.60 17.58
C LYS A 191 34.66 -18.45 17.40
N GLU A 192 34.32 -19.27 18.38
CA GLU A 192 33.09 -20.08 18.37
C GLU A 192 31.84 -19.20 18.38
N ALA A 193 31.80 -18.19 19.26
CA ALA A 193 30.69 -17.24 19.33
C ALA A 193 30.53 -16.43 18.03
N ILE A 194 31.63 -15.95 17.46
CA ILE A 194 31.64 -15.26 16.16
C ILE A 194 31.11 -16.20 15.06
N GLN A 195 31.56 -17.45 15.02
CA GLN A 195 31.11 -18.40 14.00
C GLN A 195 29.61 -18.71 14.12
N SER A 196 29.10 -18.88 15.34
CA SER A 196 27.67 -19.07 15.58
C SER A 196 26.86 -17.83 15.19
N PHE A 197 27.34 -16.63 15.52
CA PHE A 197 26.74 -15.37 15.10
C PHE A 197 26.65 -15.29 13.57
N MET A 198 27.75 -15.55 12.88
CA MET A 198 27.80 -15.42 11.43
C MET A 198 26.89 -16.41 10.69
N ALA A 199 26.54 -17.54 11.30
CA ALA A 199 25.58 -18.48 10.75
C ALA A 199 24.12 -17.99 10.81
N GLU A 200 23.83 -17.02 11.68
CA GLU A 200 22.50 -16.41 11.88
C GLU A 200 22.38 -15.03 11.20
N VAL A 201 23.50 -14.48 10.72
CA VAL A 201 23.50 -13.22 9.98
C VAL A 201 22.70 -13.38 8.68
N PRO A 202 21.81 -12.42 8.34
CA PRO A 202 20.99 -12.48 7.14
C PRO A 202 21.84 -12.60 5.87
N GLU A 203 21.40 -13.39 4.88
CA GLU A 203 22.15 -13.58 3.62
C GLU A 203 22.42 -12.25 2.88
N ALA A 204 21.57 -11.25 3.07
CA ALA A 204 21.69 -9.92 2.46
C ALA A 204 22.71 -9.00 3.14
N ALA A 205 23.16 -9.29 4.38
CA ALA A 205 24.07 -8.41 5.10
C ALA A 205 25.50 -8.45 4.55
N ASN A 206 26.14 -7.29 4.47
CA ASN A 206 27.56 -7.17 4.19
C ASN A 206 28.37 -7.33 5.47
N VAL A 207 29.34 -8.24 5.45
CA VAL A 207 30.10 -8.64 6.63
C VAL A 207 31.55 -8.22 6.47
N SER A 208 32.16 -7.73 7.55
CA SER A 208 33.58 -7.44 7.64
C SER A 208 34.16 -8.05 8.93
N LEU A 209 35.42 -8.50 8.86
CA LEU A 209 36.19 -8.96 10.01
C LEU A 209 37.48 -8.14 10.10
N ARG A 210 37.65 -7.44 11.21
CA ARG A 210 38.86 -6.72 11.59
C ARG A 210 39.47 -7.35 12.82
N VAL A 211 40.77 -7.61 12.77
CA VAL A 211 41.53 -8.19 13.88
C VAL A 211 42.60 -7.22 14.31
N TYR A 212 42.74 -7.02 15.62
CA TYR A 212 43.73 -6.10 16.18
C TYR A 212 44.55 -6.76 17.29
N GLY A 213 45.79 -6.29 17.49
CA GLY A 213 46.68 -6.79 18.55
C GLY A 213 47.32 -8.15 18.28
N HIS A 214 47.28 -8.66 17.04
CA HIS A 214 47.80 -9.99 16.68
C HIS A 214 49.32 -10.03 16.39
N GLU A 215 49.95 -8.86 16.20
CA GLU A 215 51.37 -8.73 15.87
C GLU A 215 52.28 -8.57 17.09
N GLY A 216 53.53 -9.01 16.95
CA GLY A 216 54.54 -8.87 18.01
C GLY A 216 54.25 -9.73 19.26
N SER A 217 54.37 -9.11 20.44
CA SER A 217 54.14 -9.73 21.75
C SER A 217 53.66 -8.69 22.78
N SER A 218 53.15 -9.13 23.92
CA SER A 218 52.82 -8.24 25.05
C SER A 218 54.05 -7.63 25.76
N SER A 219 55.26 -7.75 25.18
CA SER A 219 56.46 -7.10 25.72
C SER A 219 56.48 -5.61 25.37
N ALA A 220 57.04 -4.79 26.26
CA ALA A 220 57.12 -3.34 26.03
C ALA A 220 58.00 -2.97 24.81
N SER A 221 58.93 -3.83 24.41
CA SER A 221 59.76 -3.62 23.21
C SER A 221 58.98 -3.77 21.90
N ASP A 222 57.88 -4.55 21.93
CA ASP A 222 57.04 -4.80 20.76
C ASP A 222 55.77 -3.94 20.78
N LYS A 223 55.60 -3.03 21.75
CA LYS A 223 54.39 -2.21 21.90
C LYS A 223 54.04 -1.48 20.60
N GLU A 224 55.00 -0.77 20.01
CA GLU A 224 54.79 -0.02 18.76
C GLU A 224 54.39 -0.94 17.59
N LEU A 225 55.03 -2.10 17.47
CA LEU A 225 54.70 -3.09 16.44
C LEU A 225 53.29 -3.65 16.64
N SER A 226 52.94 -3.99 17.87
CA SER A 226 51.65 -4.57 18.20
C SER A 226 50.50 -3.58 18.07
N CYS A 227 50.69 -2.32 18.47
CA CYS A 227 49.67 -1.29 18.34
C CYS A 227 49.38 -0.95 16.88
N ALA A 228 50.37 -1.10 15.99
CA ALA A 228 50.17 -0.98 14.54
C ALA A 228 49.54 -2.23 13.90
N GLY A 229 49.41 -3.34 14.63
CA GLY A 229 48.92 -4.63 14.14
C GLY A 229 47.39 -4.70 14.09
N ILE A 230 46.79 -3.97 13.14
CA ILE A 230 45.35 -3.96 12.87
C ILE A 230 45.14 -4.30 11.39
N GLU A 231 44.30 -5.27 11.10
CA GLU A 231 44.04 -5.73 9.73
C GLU A 231 42.56 -6.03 9.51
N GLN A 232 42.03 -5.59 8.37
CA GLN A 232 40.73 -6.03 7.87
C GLN A 232 40.94 -7.27 7.00
N VAL A 233 40.62 -8.43 7.56
CA VAL A 233 40.98 -9.75 7.02
C VAL A 233 39.84 -10.34 6.19
N TYR A 234 38.64 -9.80 6.37
CA TYR A 234 37.47 -10.00 5.54
C TYR A 234 36.83 -8.63 5.31
N GLY A 235 36.75 -8.18 4.05
CA GLY A 235 36.15 -6.88 3.71
C GLY A 235 34.63 -6.98 3.62
N PHE A 236 33.92 -5.85 3.73
CA PHE A 236 32.47 -5.79 3.57
C PHE A 236 32.02 -6.48 2.27
N ALA A 237 31.44 -7.67 2.43
CA ALA A 237 30.95 -8.52 1.36
C ALA A 237 29.88 -9.47 1.90
N SER A 238 29.05 -10.03 1.01
CA SER A 238 28.11 -11.09 1.38
C SER A 238 28.81 -12.24 2.08
N TYR A 239 28.22 -12.74 3.17
CA TYR A 239 28.81 -13.78 3.99
C TYR A 239 29.09 -15.07 3.20
N ASP A 240 30.37 -15.47 3.17
CA ASP A 240 30.81 -16.80 2.75
C ASP A 240 31.41 -17.53 3.95
N GLU A 241 30.74 -18.59 4.40
CA GLU A 241 31.13 -19.34 5.60
C GLU A 241 32.57 -19.88 5.52
N SER A 242 33.00 -20.36 4.35
CA SER A 242 34.31 -20.97 4.18
C SER A 242 35.41 -19.90 4.25
N ASP A 243 35.27 -18.83 3.48
CA ASP A 243 36.26 -17.76 3.41
C ASP A 243 36.35 -16.99 4.74
N PHE A 244 35.21 -16.74 5.39
CA PHE A 244 35.17 -16.09 6.69
C PHE A 244 35.82 -16.96 7.77
N GLN A 245 35.53 -18.27 7.79
CA GLN A 245 36.14 -19.20 8.75
C GLN A 245 37.65 -19.34 8.52
N GLU A 246 38.11 -19.32 7.27
CA GLU A 246 39.54 -19.32 6.96
C GLU A 246 40.22 -18.04 7.47
N ALA A 247 39.60 -16.87 7.29
CA ALA A 247 40.11 -15.60 7.80
C ALA A 247 40.19 -15.60 9.34
N LEU A 248 39.12 -16.02 10.02
CA LEU A 248 39.04 -16.04 11.48
C LEU A 248 40.10 -16.93 12.14
N ASN A 249 40.46 -18.05 11.51
CA ASN A 249 41.35 -19.05 12.10
C ASN A 249 42.85 -18.73 12.00
N GLN A 250 43.23 -17.66 11.31
CA GLN A 250 44.65 -17.30 11.09
C GLN A 250 45.34 -16.67 12.31
N PHE A 251 44.56 -16.21 13.28
CA PHE A 251 45.06 -15.35 14.36
C PHE A 251 45.19 -16.08 15.70
N GLU A 252 46.24 -15.74 16.43
CA GLU A 252 46.58 -16.27 17.75
C GLU A 252 46.77 -15.11 18.74
N PRO A 253 46.41 -15.25 20.02
CA PRO A 253 46.56 -14.20 21.04
C PRO A 253 48.03 -13.83 21.29
N ARG A 254 48.43 -12.56 21.10
CA ARG A 254 49.83 -12.15 21.29
C ARG A 254 50.07 -10.77 21.87
N GLY A 255 49.54 -9.74 21.24
CA GLY A 255 50.03 -8.38 21.38
C GLY A 255 49.42 -7.58 22.53
N TRP A 256 49.40 -6.27 22.31
CA TRP A 256 48.72 -5.20 23.02
C TRP A 256 47.35 -4.92 22.35
N THR A 257 46.50 -4.15 23.01
CA THR A 257 45.09 -3.87 22.64
C THR A 257 44.94 -2.45 22.10
N PRO A 258 45.05 -2.21 20.77
CA PRO A 258 44.79 -0.92 20.12
C PRO A 258 43.32 -0.78 19.67
N LEU A 259 42.39 -0.80 20.62
CA LEU A 259 40.95 -0.75 20.34
C LEU A 259 40.51 0.59 19.73
N ALA A 260 41.04 1.71 20.24
CA ALA A 260 40.74 3.04 19.72
C ALA A 260 41.17 3.20 18.25
N ASP A 261 42.37 2.75 17.91
CA ASP A 261 42.88 2.79 16.53
C ASP A 261 42.10 1.82 15.62
N ALA A 262 41.66 0.66 16.13
CA ALA A 262 40.82 -0.27 15.38
C ALA A 262 39.46 0.35 15.02
N LEU A 263 38.82 1.02 15.99
CA LEU A 263 37.58 1.76 15.76
C LEU A 263 37.78 2.94 14.80
N GLU A 264 38.92 3.62 14.84
CA GLU A 264 39.21 4.70 13.90
C GLU A 264 39.35 4.18 12.46
N GLN A 265 39.93 2.99 12.27
CA GLN A 265 39.94 2.33 10.95
C GLN A 265 38.55 1.84 10.52
N SER A 266 37.72 1.35 11.46
CA SER A 266 36.32 1.04 11.20
C SER A 266 35.54 2.27 10.73
N ARG A 267 35.79 3.45 11.32
CA ARG A 267 35.20 4.70 10.86
C ARG A 267 35.56 5.01 9.41
N GLU A 268 36.82 4.79 9.03
CA GLU A 268 37.27 4.98 7.65
C GLU A 268 36.60 3.98 6.69
N ALA A 269 36.56 2.70 7.06
CA ALA A 269 35.93 1.65 6.27
C ALA A 269 34.41 1.87 6.13
N LEU A 270 33.76 2.39 7.18
CA LEU A 270 32.33 2.66 7.19
C LEU A 270 31.95 3.99 6.52
N SER A 271 32.91 4.82 6.14
CA SER A 271 32.64 6.17 5.61
C SER A 271 31.87 6.18 4.29
N GLU A 272 31.86 5.06 3.57
CA GLU A 272 31.11 4.87 2.32
C GLU A 272 29.65 4.44 2.56
N TYR A 273 29.30 4.05 3.80
CA TYR A 273 27.98 3.53 4.18
C TYR A 273 27.21 4.55 5.04
N ASP A 274 26.63 5.56 4.39
CA ASP A 274 25.89 6.63 5.06
C ASP A 274 24.66 6.09 5.81
N ALA A 275 24.45 6.53 7.05
CA ALA A 275 23.34 6.16 7.91
C ALA A 275 21.97 6.61 7.39
N SER A 276 21.90 7.45 6.35
CA SER A 276 20.64 7.71 5.65
C SER A 276 20.10 6.47 4.96
N ASN A 277 21.00 5.57 4.52
CA ASN A 277 20.66 4.38 3.74
C ASN A 277 21.15 3.08 4.42
N HIS A 278 22.08 3.15 5.38
CA HIS A 278 22.68 1.97 6.01
C HIS A 278 22.46 1.89 7.52
N THR A 279 22.16 0.68 8.00
CA THR A 279 22.31 0.27 9.39
C THR A 279 23.70 -0.34 9.57
N ASN A 280 24.62 0.44 10.14
CA ASN A 280 25.97 -0.02 10.42
C ASN A 280 26.06 -0.55 11.85
N LEU A 281 26.51 -1.80 12.00
CA LEU A 281 26.71 -2.46 13.28
C LEU A 281 28.17 -2.84 13.44
N ILE A 282 28.76 -2.45 14.57
CA ILE A 282 30.11 -2.87 14.95
C ILE A 282 29.95 -3.81 16.16
N TYR A 283 30.48 -5.03 16.05
CA TYR A 283 30.57 -5.97 17.15
C TYR A 283 32.00 -6.06 17.64
N VAL A 284 32.28 -5.46 18.80
CA VAL A 284 33.59 -5.52 19.45
C VAL A 284 33.65 -6.75 20.35
N VAL A 285 34.59 -7.63 20.09
CA VAL A 285 34.88 -8.82 20.89
C VAL A 285 36.22 -8.61 21.59
N SER A 286 36.20 -8.26 22.88
CA SER A 286 37.41 -7.91 23.65
C SER A 286 37.34 -8.38 25.10
N ASP A 287 38.51 -8.60 25.70
CA ASP A 287 38.68 -8.96 27.10
C ASP A 287 39.36 -7.88 27.95
N GLY A 288 39.69 -6.72 27.37
CA GLY A 288 40.66 -5.81 27.95
C GLY A 288 40.38 -4.32 27.79
N ILE A 289 41.13 -3.54 28.57
CA ILE A 289 41.24 -2.09 28.40
C ILE A 289 42.13 -1.76 27.21
N GLU A 290 41.93 -0.58 26.64
CA GLU A 290 42.89 0.04 25.72
C GLU A 290 44.30 0.12 26.34
N THR A 291 45.32 -0.37 25.63
CA THR A 291 46.71 -0.39 26.14
C THR A 291 47.72 0.27 25.19
N CYS A 292 47.26 0.85 24.08
CA CYS A 292 48.07 1.56 23.08
C CYS A 292 47.91 3.09 23.16
N ASP A 293 47.55 3.61 24.34
CA ASP A 293 47.49 5.04 24.68
C ASP A 293 46.36 5.82 23.97
N GLY A 294 45.36 5.12 23.41
CA GLY A 294 44.14 5.69 22.83
C GLY A 294 43.00 5.92 23.83
N ASP A 295 41.86 6.42 23.31
CA ASP A 295 40.62 6.65 24.08
C ASP A 295 39.42 6.07 23.30
N PRO A 296 39.02 4.81 23.55
CA PRO A 296 38.03 4.12 22.74
C PRO A 296 36.62 4.69 22.91
N VAL A 297 36.26 5.19 24.11
CA VAL A 297 34.95 5.84 24.35
C VAL A 297 34.83 7.09 23.50
N LYS A 298 35.88 7.91 23.45
CA LYS A 298 35.90 9.11 22.62
C LYS A 298 35.81 8.80 21.13
N VAL A 299 36.47 7.73 20.67
CA VAL A 299 36.40 7.31 19.26
C VAL A 299 35.00 6.77 18.93
N ALA A 300 34.40 5.97 19.83
CA ALA A 300 33.03 5.48 19.68
C ALA A 300 32.00 6.62 19.62
N GLN A 301 32.12 7.63 20.47
CA GLN A 301 31.30 8.83 20.37
C GLN A 301 31.47 9.54 19.02
N SER A 302 32.71 9.66 18.52
CA SER A 302 32.96 10.23 17.19
C SER A 302 32.40 9.38 16.05
N LEU A 303 32.29 8.06 16.22
CA LEU A 303 31.65 7.15 15.28
C LEU A 303 30.14 7.37 15.27
N ALA A 304 29.50 7.43 16.44
CA ALA A 304 28.07 7.71 16.56
C ALA A 304 27.69 9.07 15.95
N GLU A 305 28.59 10.06 16.02
CA GLU A 305 28.41 11.38 15.40
C GLU A 305 28.83 11.44 13.91
N SER A 306 29.38 10.37 13.36
CA SER A 306 29.80 10.30 11.95
C SER A 306 28.60 10.12 11.01
N ASN A 307 28.80 10.29 9.69
CA ASN A 307 27.75 10.00 8.73
C ASN A 307 27.30 8.53 8.74
N ALA A 308 28.16 7.61 9.19
CA ALA A 308 27.83 6.18 9.26
C ALA A 308 27.01 5.81 10.51
N GLN A 309 27.02 6.64 11.56
CA GLN A 309 26.29 6.44 12.83
C GLN A 309 26.19 4.97 13.28
N PRO A 310 27.30 4.20 13.35
CA PRO A 310 27.20 2.79 13.68
C PRO A 310 26.83 2.58 15.14
N ILE A 311 26.00 1.55 15.37
CA ILE A 311 25.70 1.05 16.71
C ILE A 311 26.81 0.09 17.11
N ILE A 312 27.47 0.34 18.24
CA ILE A 312 28.59 -0.48 18.71
C ILE A 312 28.10 -1.41 19.81
N ASN A 313 27.99 -2.69 19.46
CA ASN A 313 27.68 -3.78 20.38
C ASN A 313 28.98 -4.42 20.87
N ILE A 314 29.05 -4.75 22.15
CA ILE A 314 30.29 -5.22 22.78
C ILE A 314 30.06 -6.54 23.49
N ILE A 315 30.94 -7.48 23.22
CA ILE A 315 31.01 -8.79 23.86
C ILE A 315 32.28 -8.84 24.71
N GLY A 316 32.11 -8.65 26.02
CA GLY A 316 33.19 -8.62 27.00
C GLY A 316 33.56 -10.01 27.52
N PHE A 317 34.84 -10.37 27.45
CA PHE A 317 35.38 -11.63 27.98
C PHE A 317 36.17 -11.39 29.27
N HIS A 318 35.76 -12.02 30.39
CA HIS A 318 36.49 -12.03 31.68
C HIS A 318 37.09 -10.68 32.12
N THR A 319 36.38 -9.58 31.86
CA THR A 319 36.85 -8.21 32.11
C THR A 319 36.93 -7.93 33.60
N ASP A 320 37.97 -7.20 34.02
CA ASP A 320 37.97 -6.60 35.35
C ASP A 320 36.98 -5.42 35.40
N ALA A 321 36.73 -4.90 36.60
CA ALA A 321 35.74 -3.83 36.79
C ALA A 321 36.12 -2.50 36.11
N GLU A 322 37.36 -2.33 35.64
CA GLU A 322 37.79 -1.16 34.89
C GLU A 322 37.51 -1.36 33.40
N ALA A 323 37.92 -2.50 32.84
CA ALA A 323 37.61 -2.89 31.47
C ALA A 323 36.09 -2.92 31.21
N GLN A 324 35.32 -3.50 32.12
CA GLN A 324 33.86 -3.57 31.98
C GLN A 324 33.23 -2.17 31.87
N ARG A 325 33.65 -1.20 32.71
CA ARG A 325 33.09 0.16 32.66
C ARG A 325 33.44 0.89 31.37
N GLN A 326 34.68 0.74 30.90
CA GLN A 326 35.09 1.35 29.63
C GLN A 326 34.29 0.80 28.45
N LEU A 327 34.07 -0.51 28.42
CA LEU A 327 33.29 -1.16 27.39
C LEU A 327 31.80 -0.79 27.49
N GLU A 328 31.20 -0.82 28.68
CA GLU A 328 29.80 -0.38 28.88
C GLU A 328 29.58 1.07 28.41
N GLU A 329 30.46 1.99 28.79
CA GLU A 329 30.40 3.39 28.37
C GLU A 329 30.51 3.52 26.85
N MET A 330 31.34 2.68 26.21
CA MET A 330 31.52 2.66 24.76
C MET A 330 30.26 2.20 24.01
N ALA A 331 29.56 1.18 24.52
CA ALA A 331 28.27 0.77 23.96
C ALA A 331 27.23 1.88 24.16
N GLU A 332 27.13 2.44 25.38
CA GLU A 332 26.12 3.45 25.75
C GLU A 332 26.20 4.71 24.88
N VAL A 333 27.41 5.21 24.56
CA VAL A 333 27.55 6.42 23.72
C VAL A 333 27.16 6.22 22.25
N THR A 334 26.91 4.97 21.84
CA THR A 334 26.47 4.61 20.48
C THR A 334 25.08 3.99 20.44
N ASP A 335 24.33 4.07 21.54
CA ASP A 335 23.06 3.39 21.75
C ASP A 335 23.15 1.86 21.52
N GLY A 336 24.34 1.30 21.66
CA GLY A 336 24.61 -0.13 21.56
C GLY A 336 24.52 -0.84 22.90
N ILE A 337 24.75 -2.15 22.88
CA ILE A 337 24.63 -3.01 24.06
C ILE A 337 25.97 -3.59 24.50
N PHE A 338 26.14 -3.76 25.81
CA PHE A 338 27.25 -4.50 26.40
C PHE A 338 26.72 -5.83 26.96
N ALA A 339 27.26 -6.93 26.45
CA ALA A 339 26.99 -8.29 26.94
C ALA A 339 28.30 -8.94 27.42
N THR A 340 28.21 -9.82 28.41
CA THR A 340 29.37 -10.61 28.84
C THR A 340 29.34 -12.00 28.24
N ALA A 341 30.49 -12.52 27.80
CA ALA A 341 30.60 -13.84 27.17
C ALA A 341 30.27 -15.04 28.07
N ARG A 342 29.88 -14.79 29.34
CA ARG A 342 29.35 -15.81 30.25
C ARG A 342 27.83 -15.98 30.13
N ASP A 343 27.16 -15.08 29.40
CA ASP A 343 25.73 -15.07 29.15
C ASP A 343 25.47 -15.32 27.66
N GLU A 344 25.81 -16.54 27.22
CA GLU A 344 25.54 -17.04 25.85
C GLU A 344 24.06 -16.86 25.46
N ASP A 345 23.16 -16.90 26.45
CA ASP A 345 21.74 -16.69 26.28
C ASP A 345 21.37 -15.23 25.98
N GLU A 346 22.13 -14.23 26.45
CA GLU A 346 21.87 -12.81 26.18
C GLU A 346 22.26 -12.41 24.75
N LEU A 347 23.40 -12.90 24.30
CA LEU A 347 23.85 -12.71 22.92
C LEU A 347 22.88 -13.35 21.93
N LYS A 348 22.42 -14.58 22.23
CA LYS A 348 21.40 -15.27 21.42
C LYS A 348 20.06 -14.52 21.36
N ARG A 349 19.62 -13.90 22.46
CA ARG A 349 18.35 -13.14 22.49
C ARG A 349 18.37 -11.92 21.57
N GLU A 350 19.52 -11.25 21.45
CA GLU A 350 19.66 -10.08 20.57
C GLU A 350 19.73 -10.49 19.09
N PHE A 351 20.22 -11.71 18.80
CA PHE A 351 20.18 -12.28 17.45
C PHE A 351 18.77 -12.76 17.07
N GLU A 352 18.05 -13.41 17.98
CA GLU A 352 16.62 -13.72 17.81
C GLU A 352 15.82 -12.44 17.50
N ARG A 353 16.20 -11.30 18.10
CA ARG A 353 15.56 -10.00 17.84
C ARG A 353 15.81 -9.47 16.42
N ALA A 354 17.01 -9.63 15.87
CA ALA A 354 17.30 -9.25 14.49
C ALA A 354 16.56 -10.15 13.48
N GLU A 355 16.47 -11.45 13.76
CA GLU A 355 15.66 -12.40 12.97
C GLU A 355 14.17 -12.04 13.01
N GLU A 356 13.65 -11.63 14.18
CA GLU A 356 12.27 -11.17 14.33
C GLU A 356 11.94 -9.95 13.45
N VAL A 357 12.89 -9.03 13.25
CA VAL A 357 12.72 -7.85 12.38
C VAL A 357 12.59 -8.24 10.91
N LEU A 358 13.46 -9.13 10.41
CA LEU A 358 13.37 -9.59 9.03
C LEU A 358 12.11 -10.39 8.76
N LYS A 359 11.74 -11.25 9.71
CA LYS A 359 10.48 -11.99 9.64
C LYS A 359 9.27 -11.06 9.64
N ALA A 360 9.33 -9.95 10.39
CA ALA A 360 8.27 -8.94 10.37
C ALA A 360 8.14 -8.28 9.00
N TRP A 361 9.25 -8.00 8.29
CA TRP A 361 9.24 -7.49 6.93
C TRP A 361 8.68 -8.49 5.90
N GLU A 362 9.03 -9.77 6.02
CA GLU A 362 8.44 -10.83 5.19
C GLU A 362 6.93 -10.97 5.42
N ASP A 363 6.51 -10.92 6.69
CA ASP A 363 5.11 -10.98 7.08
C ASP A 363 4.34 -9.75 6.55
N TRP A 364 4.94 -8.56 6.66
CA TRP A 364 4.39 -7.31 6.10
C TRP A 364 4.21 -7.41 4.59
N LYS A 365 5.25 -7.79 3.83
CA LYS A 365 5.17 -7.91 2.36
C LYS A 365 4.07 -8.86 1.95
N ARG A 366 3.98 -10.01 2.63
CA ARG A 366 2.92 -10.99 2.37
C ARG A 366 1.53 -10.42 2.61
N ASP A 367 1.34 -9.67 3.68
CA ASP A 367 0.04 -9.10 4.02
C ASP A 367 -0.34 -7.90 3.12
N ALA A 368 0.64 -7.07 2.74
CA ALA A 368 0.47 -6.01 1.74
C ALA A 368 0.09 -6.58 0.37
N MET A 369 0.80 -7.61 -0.10
CA MET A 369 0.47 -8.31 -1.37
C MET A 369 -0.93 -8.93 -1.34
N ARG A 370 -1.36 -9.48 -0.20
CA ARG A 370 -2.73 -9.98 -0.02
C ARG A 370 -3.78 -8.88 -0.11
N GLU A 371 -3.49 -7.67 0.37
CA GLU A 371 -4.39 -6.53 0.22
C GLU A 371 -4.51 -6.12 -1.25
N VAL A 372 -3.40 -6.06 -1.98
CA VAL A 372 -3.43 -5.81 -3.43
C VAL A 372 -4.24 -6.88 -4.16
N ASP A 373 -4.07 -8.16 -3.83
CA ASP A 373 -4.86 -9.25 -4.41
C ASP A 373 -6.36 -9.14 -4.06
N ARG A 374 -6.71 -8.64 -2.86
CA ARG A 374 -8.10 -8.30 -2.54
C ARG A 374 -8.61 -7.17 -3.43
N GLN A 375 -7.78 -6.15 -3.66
CA GLN A 375 -8.13 -5.01 -4.49
C GLN A 375 -8.42 -5.42 -5.94
N VAL A 376 -7.72 -6.43 -6.50
CA VAL A 376 -8.06 -7.00 -7.82
C VAL A 376 -9.51 -7.47 -7.89
N VAL A 377 -10.00 -8.14 -6.84
CA VAL A 377 -11.38 -8.63 -6.77
C VAL A 377 -12.37 -7.48 -6.66
N PHE A 378 -12.04 -6.45 -5.86
CA PHE A 378 -12.88 -5.26 -5.71
C PHE A 378 -12.95 -4.46 -7.01
N ASN A 379 -11.83 -4.19 -7.67
CA ASN A 379 -11.79 -3.51 -8.97
C ASN A 379 -12.65 -4.25 -9.99
N GLN A 380 -12.53 -5.58 -10.08
CA GLN A 380 -13.32 -6.37 -11.01
C GLN A 380 -14.83 -6.32 -10.69
N SER A 381 -15.20 -6.27 -9.41
CA SER A 381 -16.58 -6.08 -8.97
C SER A 381 -17.12 -4.72 -9.40
N ASP A 382 -16.34 -3.66 -9.20
CA ASP A 382 -16.71 -2.28 -9.55
C ASP A 382 -16.84 -2.10 -11.07
N ILE A 383 -15.93 -2.68 -11.86
CA ILE A 383 -16.02 -2.71 -13.33
C ILE A 383 -17.32 -3.38 -13.77
N ASN A 384 -17.62 -4.56 -13.20
CA ASN A 384 -18.86 -5.27 -13.52
C ASN A 384 -20.10 -4.48 -13.10
N SER A 385 -20.08 -3.84 -11.93
CA SER A 385 -21.17 -3.01 -11.46
C SER A 385 -21.41 -1.81 -12.38
N THR A 386 -20.34 -1.09 -12.75
CA THR A 386 -20.38 0.05 -13.67
C THR A 386 -20.97 -0.37 -15.02
N ARG A 387 -20.45 -1.46 -15.61
CA ARG A 387 -20.95 -2.01 -16.87
C ARG A 387 -22.43 -2.41 -16.79
N ILE A 388 -22.85 -3.06 -15.69
CA ILE A 388 -24.26 -3.45 -15.50
C ILE A 388 -25.15 -2.21 -15.37
N ASN A 389 -24.71 -1.21 -14.60
CA ASN A 389 -25.44 0.04 -14.40
C ASN A 389 -25.62 0.77 -15.74
N TRP A 390 -24.55 1.00 -16.49
CA TRP A 390 -24.56 1.65 -17.80
C TRP A 390 -25.46 0.91 -18.80
N ASN A 391 -25.34 -0.41 -18.91
CA ASN A 391 -26.23 -1.22 -19.76
C ASN A 391 -27.70 -1.10 -19.34
N SER A 392 -27.97 -1.05 -18.02
CA SER A 392 -29.33 -0.86 -17.51
C SER A 392 -29.87 0.53 -17.84
N ARG A 393 -29.04 1.59 -17.78
CA ARG A 393 -29.41 2.95 -18.18
C ARG A 393 -29.69 3.03 -19.68
N ASN A 394 -28.80 2.49 -20.52
CA ASN A 394 -28.99 2.41 -21.97
C ASN A 394 -30.30 1.69 -22.33
N LEU A 395 -30.59 0.56 -21.68
CA LEU A 395 -31.82 -0.19 -21.91
C LEU A 395 -33.06 0.59 -21.46
N SER A 396 -33.03 1.21 -20.28
CA SER A 396 -34.11 2.04 -19.75
C SER A 396 -34.45 3.16 -20.73
N MET A 397 -33.45 3.97 -21.08
CA MET A 397 -33.55 5.07 -22.03
C MET A 397 -34.08 4.59 -23.38
N SER A 398 -33.50 3.52 -23.96
CA SER A 398 -33.91 2.96 -25.26
C SER A 398 -35.38 2.53 -25.27
N VAL A 399 -35.83 1.86 -24.21
CA VAL A 399 -37.24 1.43 -24.07
C VAL A 399 -38.16 2.63 -23.91
N SER A 400 -37.79 3.61 -23.09
CA SER A 400 -38.59 4.81 -22.87
C SER A 400 -38.72 5.66 -24.14
N LEU A 401 -37.62 5.88 -24.84
CA LEU A 401 -37.61 6.58 -26.13
C LEU A 401 -38.47 5.87 -27.17
N GLN A 402 -38.27 4.56 -27.35
CA GLN A 402 -39.07 3.79 -28.30
C GLN A 402 -40.56 3.85 -27.95
N ARG A 403 -40.89 3.78 -26.65
CA ARG A 403 -42.27 3.83 -26.18
C ARG A 403 -42.90 5.20 -26.39
N ALA A 404 -42.15 6.28 -26.17
CA ALA A 404 -42.59 7.65 -26.43
C ALA A 404 -42.85 7.86 -27.93
N ILE A 405 -41.90 7.47 -28.78
CA ILE A 405 -42.05 7.53 -30.25
C ILE A 405 -43.32 6.81 -30.71
N ASP A 406 -43.55 5.59 -30.22
CA ASP A 406 -44.74 4.80 -30.58
C ASP A 406 -46.05 5.43 -30.07
N LEU A 407 -46.05 5.97 -28.85
CA LEU A 407 -47.26 6.53 -28.24
C LEU A 407 -47.63 7.91 -28.79
N LEU A 408 -46.64 8.78 -29.05
CA LEU A 408 -46.84 10.05 -29.74
C LEU A 408 -47.38 9.84 -31.16
N TRP A 409 -46.97 8.75 -31.83
CA TRP A 409 -47.57 8.32 -33.10
C TRP A 409 -49.03 7.84 -32.95
N ILE A 410 -49.34 7.01 -31.96
CA ILE A 410 -50.66 6.37 -31.82
C ILE A 410 -51.72 7.30 -31.23
N GLU A 411 -51.37 8.09 -30.23
CA GLU A 411 -52.32 8.81 -29.37
C GLU A 411 -52.38 10.32 -29.69
N TYR A 412 -51.32 10.87 -30.30
CA TYR A 412 -51.16 12.30 -30.51
C TYR A 412 -50.89 12.71 -31.97
N ASP A 413 -50.83 11.76 -32.91
CA ASP A 413 -50.60 12.01 -34.34
C ASP A 413 -49.34 12.86 -34.66
N TYR A 414 -48.30 12.79 -33.81
CA TYR A 414 -47.05 13.57 -34.02
C TYR A 414 -46.26 13.12 -35.25
N PHE A 415 -46.42 11.87 -35.68
CA PHE A 415 -45.62 11.25 -36.74
C PHE A 415 -46.52 10.47 -37.72
N THR A 416 -46.05 10.31 -38.95
CA THR A 416 -46.53 9.24 -39.84
C THR A 416 -45.82 7.92 -39.52
N ASN A 417 -46.33 6.79 -40.01
CA ASN A 417 -45.67 5.50 -39.79
C ASN A 417 -44.26 5.43 -40.42
N GLU A 418 -43.99 6.18 -41.50
CA GLU A 418 -42.67 6.24 -42.13
C GLU A 418 -41.68 7.04 -41.28
N GLN A 419 -42.08 8.25 -40.85
CA GLN A 419 -41.29 9.10 -39.93
C GLN A 419 -41.01 8.40 -38.60
N ARG A 420 -42.01 7.70 -38.04
CA ARG A 420 -41.87 6.91 -36.81
C ARG A 420 -40.78 5.85 -36.97
N ASN A 421 -40.75 5.14 -38.10
CA ASN A 421 -39.73 4.10 -38.32
C ASN A 421 -38.34 4.73 -38.50
N GLU A 422 -38.23 5.84 -39.24
CA GLU A 422 -36.96 6.56 -39.42
C GLU A 422 -36.41 7.08 -38.08
N LEU A 423 -37.25 7.68 -37.22
CA LEU A 423 -36.87 8.07 -35.86
C LEU A 423 -36.42 6.86 -35.03
N SER A 424 -37.13 5.74 -35.13
CA SER A 424 -36.74 4.50 -34.46
C SER A 424 -35.37 3.98 -34.92
N ASP A 425 -35.08 4.07 -36.22
CA ASP A 425 -33.80 3.64 -36.80
C ASP A 425 -32.65 4.53 -36.32
N ARG A 426 -32.80 5.86 -36.35
CA ARG A 426 -31.80 6.79 -35.79
C ARG A 426 -31.58 6.62 -34.30
N LYS A 427 -32.66 6.39 -33.56
CA LYS A 427 -32.59 6.07 -32.13
C LYS A 427 -31.83 4.76 -31.89
N ASN A 428 -31.91 3.76 -32.79
CA ASN A 428 -31.08 2.55 -32.69
C ASN A 428 -29.60 2.88 -32.89
N GLU A 429 -29.24 3.75 -33.84
CA GLU A 429 -27.84 4.18 -34.04
C GLU A 429 -27.24 4.84 -32.79
N VAL A 430 -28.03 5.66 -32.08
CA VAL A 430 -27.62 6.25 -30.79
C VAL A 430 -27.40 5.17 -29.73
N VAL A 431 -28.29 4.18 -29.65
CA VAL A 431 -28.18 3.08 -28.69
C VAL A 431 -26.95 2.22 -28.98
N ASP A 432 -26.70 1.90 -30.26
CA ASP A 432 -25.52 1.16 -30.69
C ASP A 432 -24.23 1.93 -30.31
N ALA A 433 -24.20 3.25 -30.50
CA ALA A 433 -23.08 4.09 -30.08
C ALA A 433 -22.87 4.06 -28.54
N PHE A 434 -23.94 4.05 -27.75
CA PHE A 434 -23.83 3.98 -26.28
C PHE A 434 -23.40 2.59 -25.79
N GLU A 435 -23.77 1.54 -26.49
CA GLU A 435 -23.24 0.19 -26.25
C GLU A 435 -21.72 0.16 -26.51
N GLU A 436 -21.25 0.74 -27.62
CA GLU A 436 -19.81 0.88 -27.91
C GLU A 436 -19.08 1.69 -26.82
N LEU A 437 -19.66 2.81 -26.36
CA LEU A 437 -19.08 3.58 -25.25
C LEU A 437 -19.01 2.76 -23.95
N THR A 438 -19.98 1.90 -23.69
CA THR A 438 -20.01 1.02 -22.50
C THR A 438 -18.91 -0.04 -22.58
N GLU A 439 -18.67 -0.61 -23.76
CA GLU A 439 -17.55 -1.52 -23.99
C GLU A 439 -16.20 -0.82 -23.81
N ASP A 440 -16.07 0.42 -24.29
CA ASP A 440 -14.86 1.22 -24.12
C ASP A 440 -14.60 1.59 -22.65
N VAL A 441 -15.65 1.84 -21.86
CA VAL A 441 -15.52 2.02 -20.39
C VAL A 441 -14.97 0.77 -19.75
N ASP A 442 -15.57 -0.40 -20.01
CA ASP A 442 -15.13 -1.68 -19.43
C ASP A 442 -13.65 -1.92 -19.77
N LYS A 443 -13.27 -1.74 -21.04
CA LYS A 443 -11.88 -1.90 -21.49
C LYS A 443 -10.92 -0.93 -20.78
N LYS A 444 -11.23 0.37 -20.76
CA LYS A 444 -10.35 1.38 -20.14
C LYS A 444 -10.21 1.17 -18.64
N MET A 445 -11.29 0.79 -17.96
CA MET A 445 -11.24 0.51 -16.52
C MET A 445 -10.41 -0.75 -16.22
N ASN A 446 -10.49 -1.80 -17.05
CA ASN A 446 -9.61 -2.96 -16.90
C ASN A 446 -8.13 -2.58 -17.10
N GLU A 447 -7.81 -1.82 -18.16
CA GLU A 447 -6.44 -1.36 -18.43
C GLU A 447 -5.85 -0.53 -17.27
N LEU A 448 -6.64 0.40 -16.71
CA LEU A 448 -6.22 1.22 -15.57
C LEU A 448 -6.12 0.42 -14.27
N SER A 449 -7.04 -0.53 -14.05
CA SER A 449 -6.95 -1.46 -12.90
C SER A 449 -5.65 -2.25 -12.96
N ASP A 450 -5.32 -2.84 -14.11
CA ASP A 450 -4.09 -3.61 -14.30
C ASP A 450 -2.84 -2.75 -14.02
N GLN A 451 -2.81 -1.53 -14.56
CA GLN A 451 -1.71 -0.59 -14.32
C GLN A 451 -1.56 -0.25 -12.83
N THR A 452 -2.66 0.11 -12.17
CA THR A 452 -2.63 0.52 -10.75
C THR A 452 -2.18 -0.64 -9.84
N ILE A 453 -2.62 -1.87 -10.14
CA ILE A 453 -2.22 -3.08 -9.40
C ILE A 453 -0.74 -3.40 -9.60
N GLU A 454 -0.22 -3.25 -10.83
CA GLU A 454 1.19 -3.48 -11.11
C GLU A 454 2.07 -2.45 -10.40
N GLU A 455 1.71 -1.16 -10.46
CA GLU A 455 2.41 -0.09 -9.74
C GLU A 455 2.41 -0.33 -8.21
N ALA A 456 1.29 -0.82 -7.66
CA ALA A 456 1.20 -1.18 -6.25
C ALA A 456 2.15 -2.32 -5.87
N ARG A 457 2.18 -3.40 -6.67
CA ARG A 457 3.08 -4.54 -6.43
C ARG A 457 4.53 -4.13 -6.54
N GLN A 458 4.88 -3.36 -7.57
CA GLN A 458 6.21 -2.83 -7.75
C GLN A 458 6.61 -1.95 -6.56
N SER A 459 5.72 -1.07 -6.07
CA SER A 459 6.02 -0.23 -4.91
C SER A 459 6.22 -1.06 -3.62
N ILE A 460 5.47 -2.14 -3.41
CA ILE A 460 5.66 -3.06 -2.28
C ILE A 460 6.98 -3.82 -2.44
N ASP A 461 7.29 -4.32 -3.64
CA ASP A 461 8.53 -5.03 -3.93
C ASP A 461 9.74 -4.10 -3.76
N GLU A 462 9.71 -2.90 -4.32
CA GLU A 462 10.73 -1.86 -4.14
C GLU A 462 10.85 -1.50 -2.67
N THR A 463 9.75 -1.28 -1.93
CA THR A 463 9.80 -1.01 -0.50
C THR A 463 10.41 -2.19 0.25
N PHE A 464 10.03 -3.42 -0.05
CA PHE A 464 10.63 -4.58 0.59
C PHE A 464 12.11 -4.73 0.27
N GLU A 465 12.50 -4.59 -1.00
CA GLU A 465 13.90 -4.69 -1.45
C GLU A 465 14.74 -3.56 -0.84
N ARG A 466 14.22 -2.33 -0.86
CA ARG A 466 14.80 -1.20 -0.15
C ARG A 466 14.98 -1.60 1.32
N GLU A 467 13.96 -2.10 2.01
CA GLU A 467 14.04 -2.41 3.44
C GLU A 467 14.79 -3.72 3.78
N THR A 468 15.26 -4.50 2.80
CA THR A 468 15.87 -5.83 3.02
C THR A 468 17.14 -6.19 2.23
N ASN A 469 17.51 -5.49 1.15
CA ASN A 469 18.44 -6.01 0.12
C ASN A 469 19.65 -5.14 -0.24
N ASP A 470 19.90 -4.01 0.41
CA ASP A 470 21.15 -3.26 0.19
C ASP A 470 22.08 -3.32 1.43
#